data_AF-V4ARQ5-F1
#
_entry.id   AF-V4ARQ5-F1
#
_cell.length_a   1.000
_cell.length_b   1.000
_cell.length_c   1.000
_cell.angle_alpha   90.00
_cell.angle_beta   90.00
_cell.angle_gamma   90.00
#
_symmetry.space_group_name_H-M   'P 1'
#
loop_
_entity.id
_entity.type
_entity.pdbx_description
1 polymer ?
#
loop_
_entity_poly.entity_id
_entity_poly.type
_entity_poly.pdbx_seq_one_letter_code
_entity_poly.pdbx_strand_id
1 'polypeptide(L)'
;SRSAGTLVTTHNATYIPPRFMPGYRGHCPTIKYDYGETYGNATNKYFQDYRSQVLNSSKDPYCRGGQFPTYYTHNPDLVISNRCRNRDRWILAPKYELSNVDYDRRDELRSFDTLAQKHREFYTDKTGTQKPVEYFQLP
;
A
#
# COMPACT_ATOMS: atom_id res chain seq x y z
N SER A 1 31.08 38.50 30.51
CA SER A 1 31.38 37.34 31.36
C SER A 1 30.30 36.29 31.13
N ARG A 2 30.66 35.07 30.68
CA ARG A 2 29.69 33.98 30.52
C ARG A 2 29.57 33.24 31.86
N SER A 3 28.35 32.97 32.31
CA SER A 3 28.11 32.37 33.63
C SER A 3 28.56 30.90 33.68
N ALA A 4 29.00 30.48 34.87
CA ALA A 4 29.38 29.10 35.16
C ALA A 4 28.18 28.18 34.94
N GLY A 5 28.31 27.20 34.05
CA GLY A 5 27.25 26.23 33.71
C GLY A 5 26.82 26.21 32.23
N THR A 6 27.35 27.11 31.39
CA THR A 6 27.05 27.05 29.95
C THR A 6 27.79 25.88 29.29
N LEU A 7 27.07 24.79 29.04
CA LEU A 7 27.58 23.60 28.35
C LEU A 7 27.83 23.95 26.87
N VAL A 8 29.11 24.08 26.49
CA VAL A 8 29.51 24.37 25.11
C VAL A 8 29.51 23.06 24.33
N THR A 9 28.44 22.78 23.59
CA THR A 9 28.43 21.68 22.62
C THR A 9 29.09 22.15 21.33
N THR A 10 29.94 21.32 20.71
CA THR A 10 30.46 21.55 19.35
C THR A 10 29.45 21.21 18.27
N HIS A 11 28.34 20.56 18.63
CA HIS A 11 27.29 20.15 17.73
C HIS A 11 26.06 21.01 17.97
N ASN A 12 26.00 22.12 17.25
CA ASN A 12 24.74 22.83 17.07
C ASN A 12 23.90 21.93 16.15
N ALA A 13 22.89 21.23 16.67
CA ALA A 13 21.90 20.53 15.87
C ALA A 13 20.97 21.56 15.20
N THR A 14 21.54 22.41 14.36
CA THR A 14 20.78 23.29 13.48
C THR A 14 20.04 22.40 12.51
N TYR A 15 18.72 22.39 12.63
CA TYR A 15 17.83 21.89 11.60
C TYR A 15 18.32 22.39 10.23
N ILE A 16 18.84 21.48 9.41
CA ILE A 16 19.23 21.78 8.03
C ILE A 16 17.94 21.62 7.21
N PRO A 17 17.43 22.68 6.57
CA PRO A 17 16.28 22.57 5.68
C PRO A 17 16.56 21.47 4.64
N PRO A 18 15.60 20.59 4.31
CA PRO A 18 15.83 19.45 3.41
C PRO A 18 16.44 19.79 2.04
N ARG A 19 16.38 21.07 1.66
CA ARG A 19 16.94 21.67 0.44
C ARG A 19 18.48 21.78 0.47
N PHE A 20 19.06 21.84 1.67
CA PHE A 20 20.50 21.98 1.92
C PHE A 20 21.15 20.70 2.44
N MET A 21 20.35 19.66 2.72
CA MET A 21 20.88 18.32 2.94
C MET A 21 21.45 17.81 1.61
N PRO A 22 22.71 17.35 1.56
CA PRO A 22 23.23 16.63 0.41
C PRO A 22 22.25 15.51 0.08
N GLY A 23 21.86 15.36 -1.19
CA GLY A 23 20.75 14.52 -1.66
C GLY A 23 20.94 13.01 -1.49
N TYR A 24 21.64 12.56 -0.47
CA TYR A 24 21.81 11.17 -0.11
C TYR A 24 20.47 10.58 0.35
N ARG A 25 19.77 9.89 -0.56
CA ARG A 25 18.53 9.15 -0.27
C ARG A 25 18.77 7.68 0.08
N GLY A 26 20.02 7.28 0.31
CA GLY A 26 20.43 5.92 0.64
C GLY A 26 21.42 5.31 -0.36
N HIS A 27 21.73 4.03 -0.16
CA HIS A 27 22.63 3.29 -1.03
C HIS A 27 21.98 3.03 -2.40
N CYS A 28 22.62 3.49 -3.47
CA CYS A 28 22.27 3.11 -4.83
C CYS A 28 23.13 1.90 -5.24
N PRO A 29 22.53 0.73 -5.50
CA PRO A 29 23.24 -0.43 -5.99
C PRO A 29 24.02 -0.10 -7.26
N THR A 30 25.12 -0.84 -7.51
CA THR A 30 25.98 -0.78 -8.70
C THR A 30 26.74 0.52 -8.97
N ILE A 31 26.33 1.68 -8.44
CA ILE A 31 27.04 2.98 -8.63
C ILE A 31 28.50 2.92 -8.15
N LYS A 32 28.82 2.05 -7.19
CA LYS A 32 30.19 1.85 -6.68
C LYS A 32 31.18 1.31 -7.72
N TYR A 33 30.69 0.78 -8.84
CA TYR A 33 31.52 0.24 -9.92
C TYR A 33 31.72 1.23 -11.07
N ASP A 34 31.01 2.37 -11.05
CA ASP A 34 31.13 3.44 -12.05
C ASP A 34 32.08 4.52 -11.51
N TYR A 35 33.03 4.95 -12.33
CA TYR A 35 34.05 5.93 -11.97
C TYR A 35 34.07 7.08 -12.98
N GLY A 36 34.54 8.26 -12.56
CA GLY A 36 34.66 9.45 -13.42
C GLY A 36 33.75 10.62 -13.03
N GLU A 37 32.85 10.43 -12.07
CA GLU A 37 32.01 11.50 -11.51
C GLU A 37 32.02 11.46 -9.97
N THR A 38 31.68 12.58 -9.33
CA THR A 38 31.50 12.61 -7.87
C THR A 38 30.29 11.78 -7.47
N TYR A 39 30.31 11.21 -6.26
CA TYR A 39 29.19 10.40 -5.76
C TYR A 39 27.85 11.17 -5.75
N GLY A 40 27.90 12.49 -5.48
CA GLY A 40 26.73 13.36 -5.54
C GLY A 40 26.15 13.49 -6.95
N ASN A 41 26.99 13.61 -7.97
CA ASN A 41 26.55 13.70 -9.36
C ASN A 41 25.98 12.36 -9.84
N ALA A 42 26.67 11.26 -9.57
CA ALA A 42 26.23 9.92 -9.97
C ALA A 42 24.88 9.54 -9.34
N THR A 43 24.68 9.82 -8.05
CA THR A 43 23.39 9.55 -7.38
C THR A 43 22.27 10.47 -7.84
N ASN A 44 22.56 11.74 -8.13
CA ASN A 44 21.57 12.65 -8.70
C ASN A 44 21.14 12.19 -10.10
N LYS A 45 22.11 11.85 -10.97
CA LYS A 45 21.83 11.30 -12.31
C LYS A 45 20.97 10.03 -12.23
N TYR A 46 21.36 9.08 -11.38
CA TYR A 46 20.59 7.85 -11.16
C TYR A 46 19.13 8.15 -10.76
N PHE A 47 18.93 9.09 -9.84
CA PHE A 47 17.59 9.48 -9.42
C PHE A 47 16.77 10.09 -10.57
N GLN A 48 17.37 10.98 -11.37
CA GLN A 48 16.69 11.57 -12.53
C GLN A 48 16.38 10.52 -13.61
N ASP A 49 17.30 9.58 -13.85
CA ASP A 49 17.11 8.48 -14.80
C ASP A 49 15.97 7.57 -14.36
N TYR A 50 15.97 7.15 -13.09
CA TYR A 50 14.88 6.36 -12.49
C TYR A 50 13.55 7.09 -12.59
N ARG A 51 13.50 8.36 -12.17
CA ARG A 51 12.29 9.18 -12.22
C ARG A 51 11.75 9.29 -13.64
N SER A 52 12.63 9.49 -14.63
CA SER A 52 12.26 9.58 -16.04
C SER A 52 11.73 8.25 -16.59
N GLN A 53 12.36 7.12 -16.24
CA GLN A 53 11.90 5.79 -16.62
C GLN A 53 10.52 5.46 -16.03
N VAL A 54 10.31 5.79 -14.75
CA VAL A 54 9.01 5.61 -14.09
C VAL A 54 7.94 6.46 -14.77
N LEU A 55 8.22 7.75 -15.03
CA LEU A 55 7.26 8.64 -15.71
C LEU A 55 6.98 8.22 -17.15
N ASN A 56 7.96 7.63 -17.85
CA ASN A 56 7.78 7.13 -19.21
C ASN A 56 6.98 5.83 -19.25
N SER A 57 7.09 4.98 -18.23
CA SER A 57 6.33 3.73 -18.13
C SER A 57 4.93 3.93 -17.54
N SER A 58 4.70 4.99 -16.76
CA SER A 58 3.40 5.31 -16.16
C SER A 58 2.42 6.02 -17.12
N LYS A 59 2.50 5.72 -18.42
CA LYS A 59 1.65 6.37 -19.45
C LYS A 59 0.25 5.78 -19.53
N ASP A 60 0.07 4.55 -19.09
CA ASP A 60 -1.23 3.87 -19.09
C ASP A 60 -1.66 3.43 -17.67
N PRO A 61 -2.96 3.18 -17.43
CA PRO A 61 -3.45 2.67 -16.15
C PRO A 61 -3.06 1.22 -15.84
N TYR A 62 -2.52 0.49 -16.82
CA TYR A 62 -2.29 -0.96 -16.76
C TYR A 62 -0.83 -1.31 -16.44
N CYS A 63 0.06 -0.32 -16.38
CA CYS A 63 1.42 -0.48 -15.93
C CYS A 63 1.43 -0.98 -14.47
N ARG A 64 2.27 -1.97 -14.16
CA ARG A 64 2.31 -2.64 -12.84
C ARG A 64 2.60 -1.70 -11.66
N GLY A 65 3.04 -0.47 -11.93
CA GLY A 65 3.27 0.57 -10.92
C GLY A 65 2.06 1.47 -10.64
N GLY A 66 0.96 1.29 -11.37
CA GLY A 66 -0.22 2.14 -11.29
C GLY A 66 -0.01 3.54 -11.86
N GLN A 67 -1.10 4.30 -11.94
CA GLN A 67 -1.08 5.66 -12.43
C GLN A 67 -0.88 6.64 -11.26
N PHE A 68 0.29 7.27 -11.19
CA PHE A 68 0.55 8.38 -10.25
C PHE A 68 0.29 9.73 -10.94
N PRO A 69 -0.90 10.35 -10.75
CA PRO A 69 -1.15 11.69 -11.26
C PRO A 69 -0.26 12.67 -10.51
N THR A 70 0.83 13.10 -11.14
CA THR A 70 1.69 14.17 -10.65
C THR A 70 1.77 15.26 -11.70
N TYR A 71 1.95 16.53 -11.30
CA TYR A 71 2.17 17.64 -12.25
C TYR A 71 3.40 17.42 -13.15
N TYR A 72 4.32 16.57 -12.71
CA TYR A 72 5.56 16.25 -13.41
C TYR A 72 5.43 15.07 -14.38
N THR A 73 4.22 14.59 -14.67
CA THR A 73 3.99 13.55 -15.67
C THR A 73 4.10 14.09 -17.10
N HIS A 74 4.65 13.27 -18.00
CA HIS A 74 4.78 13.60 -19.42
C HIS A 74 3.49 13.33 -20.21
N ASN A 75 2.46 12.75 -19.60
CA ASN A 75 1.18 12.52 -20.25
C ASN A 75 0.27 13.77 -20.09
N PRO A 76 -0.06 14.50 -21.18
CA PRO A 76 -0.85 15.73 -21.10
C PRO A 76 -2.27 15.49 -20.56
N ASP A 77 -2.89 14.32 -20.83
CA ASP A 77 -4.22 13.99 -20.34
C ASP A 77 -4.25 13.90 -18.80
N LEU A 78 -3.14 13.47 -18.20
CA LEU A 78 -2.98 13.40 -16.75
C LEU A 78 -2.76 14.77 -16.13
N VAL A 79 -1.98 15.64 -16.80
CA VAL A 79 -1.74 17.03 -16.35
C VAL A 79 -3.03 17.85 -16.41
N ILE A 80 -3.80 17.73 -17.50
CA ILE A 80 -5.06 18.45 -17.69
C ILE A 80 -6.12 17.92 -16.72
N SER A 81 -6.26 16.59 -16.58
CA SER A 81 -7.23 16.00 -15.66
C SER A 81 -6.89 16.22 -14.19
N ASN A 82 -5.64 16.53 -13.82
CA ASN A 82 -5.25 16.81 -12.42
C ASN A 82 -6.05 17.99 -11.81
N ARG A 83 -6.46 18.99 -12.61
CA ARG A 83 -7.29 20.09 -12.11
C ARG A 83 -8.72 19.66 -11.78
N CYS A 84 -9.32 18.76 -12.58
CA CYS A 84 -10.64 18.20 -12.31
C CYS A 84 -10.60 17.16 -11.17
N ARG A 85 -9.55 16.32 -11.17
CA ARG A 85 -9.37 15.19 -10.24
C ARG A 85 -9.16 15.58 -8.78
N ASN A 86 -8.75 16.81 -8.49
CA ASN A 86 -8.70 17.30 -7.10
C ASN A 86 -10.07 17.25 -6.43
N ARG A 87 -11.14 17.47 -7.19
CA ARG A 87 -12.52 17.34 -6.71
C ARG A 87 -12.99 15.88 -6.78
N ASP A 88 -12.62 15.17 -7.84
CA ASP A 88 -13.00 13.76 -8.01
C ASP A 88 -12.44 12.88 -6.90
N ARG A 89 -11.26 13.18 -6.34
CA ARG A 89 -10.74 12.48 -5.16
C ARG A 89 -11.72 12.50 -4.00
N TRP A 90 -12.38 13.63 -3.75
CA TRP A 90 -13.34 13.78 -2.66
C TRP A 90 -14.70 13.17 -3.01
N ILE A 91 -15.08 13.16 -4.29
CA ILE A 91 -16.33 12.56 -4.79
C ILE A 91 -16.23 11.03 -4.81
N LEU A 92 -15.07 10.49 -5.21
CA LEU A 92 -14.77 9.06 -5.34
C LEU A 92 -14.08 8.50 -4.09
N ALA A 93 -13.98 9.28 -3.01
CA ALA A 93 -13.42 8.79 -1.75
C ALA A 93 -14.26 7.57 -1.30
N PRO A 94 -13.63 6.39 -1.11
CA PRO A 94 -14.36 5.23 -0.66
C PRO A 94 -14.98 5.54 0.70
N LYS A 95 -16.30 5.34 0.81
CA LYS A 95 -17.02 5.45 2.08
C LYS A 95 -16.90 4.11 2.78
N TYR A 96 -16.08 4.06 3.83
CA TYR A 96 -16.02 2.93 4.74
C TYR A 96 -17.02 3.16 5.86
N GLU A 97 -17.88 2.18 6.09
CA GLU A 97 -18.69 2.08 7.29
C GLU A 97 -18.03 1.09 8.23
N LEU A 98 -17.77 1.49 9.47
CA LEU A 98 -17.24 0.59 10.47
C LEU A 98 -18.37 -0.34 10.92
N SER A 99 -18.22 -1.62 10.60
CA SER A 99 -19.11 -2.69 11.05
C SER A 99 -18.36 -3.58 12.04
N ASN A 100 -19.04 -3.98 13.11
CA ASN A 100 -18.54 -5.02 14.01
C ASN A 100 -18.79 -6.43 13.45
N VAL A 101 -19.41 -6.54 12.27
CA VAL A 101 -19.71 -7.80 11.60
C VAL A 101 -18.63 -8.04 10.54
N ASP A 102 -17.90 -9.12 10.74
CA ASP A 102 -17.06 -9.72 9.72
C ASP A 102 -17.94 -10.58 8.79
N TYR A 103 -18.23 -10.06 7.61
CA TYR A 103 -19.11 -10.69 6.63
C TYR A 103 -18.47 -11.95 6.02
N ASP A 104 -17.16 -11.90 5.76
CA ASP A 104 -16.42 -13.03 5.18
C ASP A 104 -16.43 -14.20 6.16
N ARG A 105 -16.13 -13.94 7.44
CA ARG A 105 -16.21 -14.97 8.51
C ARG A 105 -17.62 -15.53 8.66
N ARG A 106 -18.65 -14.69 8.54
CA ARG A 106 -20.04 -15.14 8.64
C ARG A 106 -20.42 -16.08 7.50
N ASP A 107 -19.98 -15.78 6.28
CA ASP A 107 -20.25 -16.62 5.12
C ASP A 107 -19.43 -17.92 5.15
N GLU A 108 -18.19 -17.87 5.64
CA GLU A 108 -17.39 -19.07 5.94
C GLU A 108 -18.12 -20.00 6.91
N LEU A 109 -18.61 -19.48 8.05
CA LEU A 109 -19.32 -20.28 9.05
C LEU A 109 -20.60 -20.91 8.49
N ARG A 110 -21.36 -20.18 7.66
CA ARG A 110 -22.55 -20.72 6.98
C ARG A 110 -22.21 -21.82 5.99
N SER A 111 -21.12 -21.64 5.23
CA SER A 111 -20.65 -22.64 4.28
C SER A 111 -20.22 -23.92 4.98
N PHE A 112 -19.53 -23.78 6.12
CA PHE A 112 -19.08 -24.90 6.95
C PHE A 112 -20.27 -25.67 7.54
N ASP A 113 -21.25 -24.98 8.12
CA ASP A 113 -22.46 -25.62 8.66
C ASP A 113 -23.20 -26.38 7.55
N THR A 114 -23.38 -25.77 6.38
CA THR A 114 -24.01 -26.44 5.22
C THR A 114 -23.27 -27.71 4.81
N LEU A 115 -21.94 -27.67 4.79
CA LEU A 115 -21.11 -28.82 4.44
C LEU A 115 -21.16 -29.91 5.53
N ALA A 116 -21.20 -29.52 6.80
CA ALA A 116 -21.37 -30.44 7.93
C ALA A 116 -22.75 -31.14 7.89
N GLN A 117 -23.82 -30.42 7.56
CA GLN A 117 -25.15 -31.03 7.40
C GLN A 117 -25.19 -32.00 6.21
N LYS A 118 -24.59 -31.63 5.07
CA LYS A 118 -24.46 -32.55 3.93
C LYS A 118 -23.68 -33.82 4.30
N HIS A 119 -22.61 -33.69 5.08
CA HIS A 119 -21.84 -34.84 5.54
C HIS A 119 -22.65 -35.73 6.52
N ARG A 120 -23.56 -35.15 7.32
CA ARG A 120 -24.47 -35.91 8.19
C ARG A 120 -25.42 -36.82 7.42
N GLU A 121 -25.83 -36.46 6.21
CA GLU A 121 -26.69 -37.33 5.38
C GLU A 121 -26.03 -38.68 5.04
N PHE A 122 -24.69 -38.75 5.05
CA PHE A 122 -23.93 -39.97 4.74
C PHE A 122 -23.56 -40.80 5.97
N TYR A 123 -23.65 -40.23 7.18
CA TYR A 123 -23.51 -40.98 8.42
C TYR A 123 -24.90 -41.44 8.87
N THR A 124 -25.12 -42.75 8.90
CA THR A 124 -26.25 -43.33 9.64
C THR A 124 -26.03 -43.00 11.13
N ASP A 125 -26.60 -41.89 11.57
CA ASP A 125 -26.43 -41.36 12.92
C ASP A 125 -27.13 -42.30 13.91
N LYS A 126 -26.35 -43.16 14.57
CA LYS A 126 -26.81 -44.03 15.66
C LYS A 126 -26.76 -43.35 17.03
N THR A 127 -26.33 -42.08 17.10
CA THR A 127 -26.05 -41.39 18.38
C THR A 127 -27.28 -40.69 18.95
N GLY A 128 -28.40 -40.64 18.22
CA GLY A 128 -29.69 -40.13 18.72
C GLY A 128 -29.71 -38.62 19.02
N THR A 129 -28.71 -37.86 18.56
CA THR A 129 -28.58 -36.43 18.84
C THR A 129 -29.28 -35.52 17.81
N GLN A 130 -29.82 -36.09 16.74
CA GLN A 130 -30.64 -35.37 15.77
C GLN A 130 -32.13 -35.47 16.09
N LYS A 131 -32.86 -34.36 15.89
CA LYS A 131 -34.32 -34.40 15.91
C LYS A 131 -34.81 -35.25 14.72
N PRO A 132 -35.67 -36.25 14.94
CA PRO A 132 -36.20 -37.06 13.86
C PRO A 132 -37.02 -36.19 12.91
N VAL A 133 -36.83 -36.37 11.61
CA VAL A 133 -37.68 -35.77 10.57
C VAL A 133 -38.87 -36.70 10.38
N GLU A 134 -40.10 -36.21 10.58
CA GLU A 134 -41.34 -37.02 10.61
C GLU A 134 -41.62 -37.83 9.34
N TYR A 135 -40.98 -37.49 8.23
CA TYR A 135 -41.31 -38.03 6.91
C TYR A 135 -40.74 -39.44 6.63
N PHE A 136 -39.68 -39.87 7.32
CA PHE A 136 -39.04 -41.17 7.08
C PHE A 136 -39.29 -42.12 8.25
N GLN A 137 -40.53 -42.56 8.42
CA GLN A 137 -40.85 -43.73 9.25
C GLN A 137 -40.89 -44.96 8.34
N LEU A 138 -39.99 -45.92 8.58
CA LEU A 138 -40.11 -47.24 7.97
C LEU A 138 -41.31 -47.97 8.60
N PRO A 139 -42.08 -48.75 7.81
CA PRO A 139 -43.25 -49.48 8.28
C PRO A 139 -42.93 -50.54 9.35
#